data_AF-A0A758AL61-F1
#
_entry.id   AF-A0A758AL61-F1
#
_cell.length_a   1.000
_cell.length_b   1.000
_cell.length_c   1.000
_cell.angle_alpha   90.00
_cell.angle_beta   90.00
_cell.angle_gamma   90.00
#
_symmetry.space_group_name_H-M   'P 1'
#
loop_
_entity.id
_entity.type
_entity.pdbx_description
1 polymer ?
#
loop_
_entity_poly.entity_id
_entity_poly.type
_entity_poly.pdbx_seq_one_letter_code
_entity_poly.pdbx_strand_id
1 'polypeptide(L)'
;QPFTGINVLLLWQAMRRYSLDCNRWLTGDDLRQLGGTVMDGQKPVTLVRYRPALSLMKVINLAQCEGLPDALQPGWPLPPQPAANHGVISRLVTASGIPVVFREGTEPVYRPLHDRIELPPAHYDDSLYGAESSMTDGNEMLRLLVQASGHPQRLNRYGLTVDE
;
A
#
# COMPACT_ATOMS: atom_id res chain seq x y z
N GLN A 1 0.52 -0.88 -15.77
CA GLN A 1 -0.03 0.11 -14.81
C GLN A 1 -0.28 -0.58 -13.47
N PRO A 2 -0.16 0.10 -12.33
CA PRO A 2 -0.52 -0.48 -11.04
C PRO A 2 -2.03 -0.71 -10.93
N PHE A 3 -2.43 -1.75 -10.21
CA PHE A 3 -3.83 -1.97 -9.83
C PHE A 3 -4.21 -1.03 -8.68
N THR A 4 -5.50 -0.71 -8.57
CA THR A 4 -6.02 0.26 -7.59
C THR A 4 -7.21 -0.31 -6.82
N GLY A 5 -7.47 0.26 -5.64
CA GLY A 5 -8.63 -0.08 -4.82
C GLY A 5 -8.70 -1.56 -4.43
N ILE A 6 -9.89 -2.14 -4.50
CA ILE A 6 -10.14 -3.54 -4.08
C ILE A 6 -9.28 -4.56 -4.82
N ASN A 7 -8.86 -4.26 -6.06
CA ASN A 7 -8.03 -5.17 -6.84
C ASN A 7 -6.66 -5.41 -6.20
N VAL A 8 -6.10 -4.44 -5.45
CA VAL A 8 -4.84 -4.65 -4.73
C VAL A 8 -5.01 -5.78 -3.70
N LEU A 9 -6.12 -5.76 -2.94
CA LEU A 9 -6.42 -6.77 -1.92
C LEU A 9 -6.70 -8.13 -2.54
N LEU A 10 -7.47 -8.18 -3.63
CA LEU A 10 -7.77 -9.42 -4.35
C LEU A 10 -6.50 -10.09 -4.88
N LEU A 11 -5.58 -9.29 -5.43
CA LEU A 11 -4.30 -9.80 -5.93
C LEU A 11 -3.39 -10.28 -4.79
N TRP A 12 -3.27 -9.53 -3.69
CA TRP A 12 -2.50 -9.98 -2.53
C TRP A 12 -3.06 -11.25 -1.89
N GLN A 13 -4.39 -11.42 -1.88
CA GLN A 13 -5.02 -12.67 -1.44
C GLN A 13 -4.66 -13.82 -2.39
N ALA A 14 -4.71 -13.60 -3.70
CA ALA A 14 -4.35 -14.61 -4.69
C ALA A 14 -2.86 -15.00 -4.62
N MET A 15 -1.95 -14.03 -4.48
CA MET A 15 -0.51 -14.29 -4.32
C MET A 15 -0.25 -15.21 -3.14
N ARG A 16 -0.86 -14.93 -1.98
CA ARG A 16 -0.75 -15.80 -0.80
C ARG A 16 -1.38 -17.17 -1.01
N ARG A 17 -2.56 -17.24 -1.65
CA ARG A 17 -3.29 -18.50 -1.86
C ARG A 17 -2.57 -19.48 -2.79
N TYR A 18 -1.87 -18.95 -3.79
CA TYR A 18 -1.18 -19.69 -4.85
C TYR A 18 0.35 -19.65 -4.72
N SER A 19 0.88 -19.10 -3.62
CA SER A 19 2.32 -18.95 -3.37
C SER A 19 3.08 -18.26 -4.52
N LEU A 20 2.47 -17.21 -5.08
CA LEU A 20 3.04 -16.45 -6.21
C LEU A 20 4.00 -15.39 -5.70
N ASP A 21 5.18 -15.32 -6.32
CA ASP A 21 6.26 -14.37 -6.02
C ASP A 21 6.35 -13.24 -7.05
N CYS A 22 5.59 -13.30 -8.14
CA CYS A 22 5.57 -12.26 -9.15
C CYS A 22 4.44 -11.24 -8.90
N ASN A 23 4.76 -9.95 -8.94
CA ASN A 23 3.78 -8.86 -8.81
C ASN A 23 3.19 -8.40 -10.16
N ARG A 24 3.45 -9.14 -11.24
CA ARG A 24 2.96 -8.85 -12.59
C ARG A 24 1.81 -9.77 -12.97
N TRP A 25 0.86 -9.19 -13.70
CA TRP A 25 -0.37 -9.85 -14.10
C TRP A 25 -0.71 -9.47 -15.53
N LEU A 26 -1.23 -10.43 -16.29
CA LEU A 26 -1.64 -10.27 -17.69
C LEU A 26 -3.12 -10.55 -17.84
N THR A 27 -3.78 -9.87 -18.78
CA THR A 27 -5.09 -10.35 -19.26
C THR A 27 -4.89 -11.56 -20.18
N GLY A 28 -5.97 -12.29 -20.46
CA GLY A 28 -5.93 -13.37 -21.45
C GLY A 28 -5.60 -12.88 -22.87
N ASP A 29 -5.87 -11.62 -23.17
CA ASP A 29 -5.55 -11.02 -24.47
C ASP A 29 -4.05 -10.71 -24.55
N ASP A 30 -3.49 -10.12 -23.48
CA ASP A 30 -2.05 -9.84 -23.38
C ASP A 30 -1.23 -11.14 -23.46
N LEU A 31 -1.66 -12.17 -22.73
CA LEU A 31 -1.00 -13.48 -22.74
C LEU A 31 -0.92 -14.06 -24.15
N ARG A 32 -2.04 -14.03 -24.89
CA ARG A 32 -2.11 -14.52 -26.28
C ARG A 32 -1.27 -13.68 -27.23
N GLN A 33 -1.27 -12.36 -27.08
CA GLN A 33 -0.44 -11.46 -27.89
C GLN A 33 1.05 -11.72 -27.69
N LEU A 34 1.44 -12.11 -26.48
CA LEU A 34 2.82 -12.45 -26.12
C LEU A 34 3.21 -13.88 -26.52
N GLY A 35 2.29 -14.68 -27.08
CA GLY A 35 2.54 -16.07 -27.46
C GLY A 35 2.61 -17.05 -26.28
N GLY A 36 2.24 -16.61 -25.08
CA GLY A 36 2.28 -17.45 -23.88
C GLY A 36 1.01 -18.27 -23.69
N THR A 37 1.12 -19.30 -22.85
CA THR A 37 0.02 -20.17 -22.43
C THR A 37 -0.05 -20.24 -20.91
N VAL A 38 -1.23 -20.56 -20.38
CA VAL A 38 -1.39 -20.82 -18.94
C VAL A 38 -0.93 -22.25 -18.67
N MET A 39 -0.06 -22.45 -17.68
CA MET A 39 0.37 -23.78 -17.27
C MET A 39 -0.82 -24.63 -16.81
N ASP A 40 -0.74 -25.95 -17.00
CA ASP A 40 -1.83 -26.85 -16.66
C ASP A 40 -2.21 -26.77 -15.17
N GLY A 41 -3.51 -26.82 -14.89
CA GLY A 41 -4.08 -26.69 -13.54
C GLY A 41 -4.08 -25.27 -12.95
N GLN A 42 -3.39 -24.29 -13.55
CA GLN A 42 -3.38 -22.91 -13.05
C GLN A 42 -4.68 -22.17 -13.38
N LYS A 43 -5.07 -21.25 -12.50
CA LYS A 43 -6.33 -20.50 -12.62
C LYS A 43 -6.12 -18.99 -12.57
N PRO A 44 -6.83 -18.23 -13.42
CA PRO A 44 -6.80 -16.78 -13.36
C PRO A 44 -7.56 -16.24 -12.15
N VAL A 45 -7.20 -15.03 -11.73
CA VAL A 45 -7.84 -14.25 -10.67
C VAL A 45 -8.87 -13.32 -11.30
N THR A 46 -10.04 -13.22 -10.66
CA THR A 46 -11.09 -12.29 -11.09
C THR A 46 -10.96 -10.97 -10.35
N LEU A 47 -10.89 -9.88 -11.10
CA LEU A 47 -10.81 -8.51 -10.62
C LEU A 47 -12.06 -7.73 -11.01
N VAL A 48 -12.22 -6.58 -10.34
CA VAL A 48 -13.34 -5.66 -10.55
C VAL A 48 -12.85 -4.43 -11.32
N ARG A 49 -13.54 -4.06 -12.40
CA ARG A 49 -13.29 -2.83 -13.16
C ARG A 49 -14.55 -1.98 -13.17
N TYR A 50 -14.41 -0.73 -12.74
CA TYR A 50 -15.49 0.24 -12.73
C TYR A 50 -15.26 1.32 -13.79
N ARG A 51 -16.07 1.31 -14.87
CA ARG A 51 -16.09 2.36 -15.91
C ARG A 51 -17.40 2.31 -16.72
N PRO A 52 -18.29 3.33 -16.65
CA PRO A 52 -19.01 3.80 -15.46
C PRO A 52 -19.89 2.72 -14.79
N ALA A 53 -19.95 1.51 -15.37
CA ALA A 53 -20.59 0.34 -14.80
C ALA A 53 -19.54 -0.62 -14.22
N LEU A 54 -19.99 -1.47 -13.30
CA LEU A 54 -19.17 -2.56 -12.77
C LEU A 54 -19.05 -3.67 -13.81
N SER A 55 -17.83 -4.13 -14.04
CA SER A 55 -17.51 -5.27 -14.87
C SER A 55 -16.44 -6.12 -14.21
N LEU A 56 -16.40 -7.40 -14.54
CA LEU A 56 -15.35 -8.31 -14.08
C LEU A 56 -14.31 -8.49 -15.17
N MET A 57 -13.05 -8.65 -14.79
CA MET A 57 -11.97 -9.02 -15.69
C MET A 57 -11.13 -10.13 -15.07
N LYS A 58 -10.61 -11.01 -15.91
CA LYS A 58 -9.70 -12.08 -15.48
C LYS A 58 -8.27 -11.70 -15.79
N VAL A 59 -7.40 -11.90 -14.82
CA VAL A 59 -5.95 -11.75 -14.98
C VAL A 59 -5.24 -13.01 -14.53
N ILE A 60 -4.09 -13.29 -15.12
CA ILE A 60 -3.24 -14.42 -14.77
C ILE A 60 -1.86 -13.90 -14.38
N ASN A 61 -1.26 -14.52 -13.36
CA ASN A 61 0.08 -14.13 -12.93
C ASN A 61 1.12 -14.67 -13.91
N LEU A 62 2.25 -13.97 -14.10
CA LEU A 62 3.31 -14.44 -14.98
C LEU A 62 3.92 -15.77 -14.49
N ALA A 63 3.99 -15.99 -13.17
CA ALA A 63 4.47 -17.25 -12.60
C ALA A 63 3.52 -18.44 -12.86
N GLN A 64 2.36 -18.21 -13.47
CA GLN A 64 1.38 -19.23 -13.86
C GLN A 64 1.34 -19.45 -15.38
N CYS A 65 2.24 -18.81 -16.13
CA CYS A 65 2.29 -18.85 -17.58
C CYS A 65 3.63 -19.43 -18.07
N GLU A 66 3.61 -20.00 -19.26
CA GLU A 66 4.79 -20.47 -19.99
C GLU A 66 4.83 -19.83 -21.40
N GLY A 67 5.94 -19.94 -22.12
CA GLY A 67 6.09 -19.38 -23.45
C GLY A 67 6.15 -17.84 -23.51
N LEU A 68 6.36 -17.18 -22.37
CA LEU A 68 6.51 -15.72 -22.29
C LEU A 68 7.93 -15.28 -22.69
N PRO A 69 8.09 -14.11 -23.35
CA PRO A 69 9.40 -13.55 -23.65
C PRO A 69 10.29 -13.36 -22.42
N ASP A 70 11.60 -13.57 -22.56
CA ASP A 70 12.55 -13.45 -21.45
C ASP A 70 12.59 -12.06 -20.79
N ALA A 71 12.24 -11.01 -21.54
CA ALA A 71 12.09 -9.65 -21.00
C ALA A 71 10.98 -9.52 -19.94
N LEU A 72 10.07 -10.49 -19.87
CA LEU A 72 8.98 -10.56 -18.88
C LEU A 72 9.27 -11.55 -17.74
N GLN A 73 10.28 -12.42 -17.88
CA GLN A 73 10.75 -13.26 -16.78
C GLN A 73 10.99 -12.35 -15.55
N PRO A 74 10.65 -12.80 -14.33
CA PRO A 74 10.77 -12.00 -13.12
C PRO A 74 12.25 -11.68 -12.81
N GLY A 75 12.80 -10.69 -13.51
CA GLY A 75 14.18 -10.20 -13.39
C GLY A 75 14.29 -8.91 -12.60
N TRP A 76 13.29 -8.58 -11.79
CA TRP A 76 13.38 -7.43 -10.87
C TRP A 76 13.11 -7.94 -9.46
N PRO A 77 13.97 -7.63 -8.47
CA PRO A 77 13.76 -8.14 -7.13
C PRO A 77 12.36 -7.77 -6.68
N LEU A 78 11.69 -8.75 -6.03
CA LEU A 78 10.57 -8.50 -5.12
C LEU A 78 10.81 -7.16 -4.43
N PRO A 79 9.78 -6.29 -4.26
CA PRO A 79 9.99 -5.02 -3.58
C PRO A 79 10.81 -5.31 -2.32
N PRO A 80 11.97 -4.64 -2.14
CA PRO A 80 12.85 -4.94 -1.03
C PRO A 80 11.99 -4.93 0.24
N GLN A 81 12.25 -5.85 1.17
CA GLN A 81 11.61 -5.82 2.48
C GLN A 81 11.55 -4.36 2.94
N PRO A 82 10.39 -3.86 3.43
CA PRO A 82 10.25 -2.45 3.73
C PRO A 82 11.40 -1.99 4.61
N ALA A 83 12.39 -1.32 4.00
CA ALA A 83 13.48 -0.72 4.75
C ALA A 83 12.88 0.40 5.59
N ALA A 84 13.40 0.60 6.80
CA ALA A 84 12.97 1.69 7.67
C ALA A 84 13.13 3.04 6.94
N ASN A 85 12.04 3.57 6.40
CA ASN A 85 12.08 4.57 5.34
C ASN A 85 11.79 5.98 5.89
N HIS A 86 12.50 6.36 6.96
CA HIS A 86 12.36 7.68 7.62
C HIS A 86 12.34 8.84 6.64
N GLY A 87 13.22 8.83 5.62
CA GLY A 87 13.26 9.87 4.60
C GLY A 87 12.00 9.91 3.73
N VAL A 88 11.40 8.76 3.42
CA VAL A 88 10.14 8.71 2.63
C VAL A 88 8.98 9.22 3.46
N ILE A 89 8.90 8.81 4.74
CA ILE A 89 7.82 9.24 5.64
C ILE A 89 7.93 10.75 5.90
N SER A 90 9.13 11.26 6.21
CA SER A 90 9.38 12.69 6.39
C SER A 90 8.97 13.52 5.16
N ARG A 91 9.31 13.04 3.96
CA ARG A 91 8.89 13.68 2.71
C ARG A 91 7.38 13.66 2.53
N LEU A 92 6.71 12.56 2.88
CA LEU A 92 5.27 12.42 2.76
C LEU A 92 4.54 13.33 3.76
N VAL A 93 5.03 13.43 5.00
CA VAL A 93 4.53 14.38 6.00
C VAL A 93 4.68 15.80 5.51
N THR A 94 5.87 16.18 5.03
CA THR A 94 6.13 17.52 4.49
C THR A 94 5.22 17.83 3.30
N ALA A 95 5.07 16.90 2.37
CA ALA A 95 4.22 17.06 1.20
C ALA A 95 2.72 17.09 1.53
N SER A 96 2.31 16.51 2.66
CA SER A 96 0.90 16.47 3.07
C SER A 96 0.37 17.85 3.47
N GLY A 97 1.25 18.76 3.91
CA GLY A 97 0.87 20.09 4.41
C GLY A 97 0.09 20.08 5.72
N ILE A 98 -0.10 18.91 6.36
CA ILE A 98 -0.79 18.80 7.64
C ILE A 98 0.14 19.28 8.77
N PRO A 99 -0.26 20.25 9.59
CA PRO A 99 0.54 20.72 10.72
C PRO A 99 0.85 19.59 11.71
N VAL A 100 2.11 19.49 12.14
CA VAL A 100 2.56 18.56 13.18
C VAL A 100 3.05 19.36 14.37
N VAL A 101 2.51 19.09 15.56
CA VAL A 101 2.86 19.76 16.81
C VAL A 101 3.34 18.72 17.82
N PHE A 102 4.42 19.04 18.54
CA PHE A 102 4.92 18.18 19.61
C PHE A 102 4.39 18.66 20.97
N ARG A 103 3.81 17.75 21.76
CA ARG A 103 3.26 18.03 23.09
C ARG A 103 3.67 16.95 24.09
N GLU A 104 4.19 17.37 25.24
CA GLU A 104 4.46 16.47 26.37
C GLU A 104 3.18 15.77 26.85
N GLY A 105 3.29 14.48 27.21
CA GLY A 105 2.18 13.69 27.75
C GLY A 105 1.02 13.44 26.78
N THR A 106 1.24 13.55 25.47
CA THR A 106 0.25 13.26 24.43
C THR A 106 0.63 12.01 23.66
N GLU A 107 -0.33 11.11 23.44
CA GLU A 107 -0.18 10.01 22.50
C GLU A 107 -0.34 10.50 21.05
N PRO A 108 0.29 9.83 20.06
CA PRO A 108 0.14 10.18 18.64
C PRO A 108 -1.33 10.24 18.20
N VAL A 109 -1.83 11.43 17.88
CA VAL A 109 -3.25 11.66 17.59
C VAL A 109 -3.44 12.71 16.49
N TYR A 110 -4.44 12.49 15.64
CA TYR A 110 -4.93 13.49 14.70
C TYR A 110 -6.11 14.21 15.35
N ARG A 111 -6.06 15.56 15.41
CA ARG A 111 -7.10 16.42 16.01
C ARG A 111 -7.96 17.04 14.90
N PRO A 112 -9.17 16.51 14.64
CA PRO A 112 -10.05 16.97 13.56
C PRO A 112 -10.42 18.45 13.65
N LEU A 113 -10.80 18.91 14.86
CA LEU A 113 -11.24 20.29 15.09
C LEU A 113 -10.18 21.33 14.72
N HIS A 114 -8.91 20.95 14.82
CA HIS A 114 -7.77 21.83 14.59
C HIS A 114 -6.99 21.52 13.32
N ASP A 115 -7.41 20.49 12.58
CA ASP A 115 -6.71 19.98 11.40
C ASP A 115 -5.19 19.83 11.61
N ARG A 116 -4.78 19.12 12.68
CA ARG A 116 -3.36 18.92 12.99
C ARG A 116 -3.08 17.54 13.58
N ILE A 117 -1.84 17.11 13.46
CA ILE A 117 -1.28 15.95 14.14
C ILE A 117 -0.56 16.41 15.40
N GLU A 118 -0.82 15.75 16.53
CA GLU A 118 -0.09 15.94 17.79
C GLU A 118 0.72 14.68 18.09
N LEU A 119 2.02 14.85 18.38
CA LEU A 119 2.94 13.77 18.72
C LEU A 119 3.61 14.04 20.07
N PRO A 120 4.01 13.00 20.81
CA PRO A 120 4.95 13.18 21.92
C PRO A 120 6.30 13.67 21.36
N PRO A 121 7.04 14.50 22.10
CA PRO A 121 8.43 14.80 21.74
C PRO A 121 9.24 13.50 21.74
N ALA A 122 10.17 13.39 20.79
CA ALA A 122 11.06 12.23 20.72
C ALA A 122 11.95 12.20 21.97
N HIS A 123 11.67 11.28 22.90
CA HIS A 123 12.60 10.98 23.98
C HIS A 123 13.73 10.14 23.38
N TYR A 124 14.91 10.74 23.24
CA TYR A 124 16.11 10.01 22.84
C TYR A 124 16.53 9.14 24.02
N ASP A 125 16.01 7.91 24.10
CA ASP A 125 16.49 6.93 25.06
C ASP A 125 17.83 6.38 24.56
N ASP A 126 18.90 6.61 25.33
CA ASP A 126 20.29 6.16 25.07
C ASP A 126 20.46 4.64 25.31
N SER A 127 19.35 3.90 25.31
CA SER A 127 19.37 2.45 25.44
C SER A 127 19.61 1.78 24.09
N LEU A 128 20.34 0.66 24.11
CA LEU A 128 20.78 -0.14 22.97
C LEU A 128 19.62 -0.70 22.09
N TYR A 129 18.37 -0.37 22.39
CA TYR A 129 17.14 -0.77 21.69
C TYR A 129 16.47 0.37 20.89
N GLY A 130 17.07 1.58 20.83
CA GLY A 130 16.51 2.76 20.17
C GLY A 130 16.21 2.66 18.65
N ALA A 131 16.55 1.54 18.00
CA ALA A 131 16.24 1.30 16.59
C ALA A 131 14.80 0.79 16.34
N GLU A 132 14.13 0.18 17.33
CA GLU A 132 12.78 -0.38 17.16
C GLU A 132 11.67 0.68 17.31
N SER A 133 11.92 1.78 18.03
CA SER A 133 11.00 2.92 18.16
C SER A 133 10.78 3.66 16.84
N SER A 134 11.80 3.68 15.99
CA SER A 134 11.80 4.35 14.68
C SER A 134 10.78 3.76 13.67
N MET A 135 10.57 2.44 13.68
CA MET A 135 9.54 1.79 12.83
C MET A 135 8.13 2.01 13.37
N THR A 136 7.99 2.08 14.70
CA THR A 136 6.73 2.34 15.39
C THR A 136 6.25 3.78 15.09
N ASP A 137 7.16 4.75 15.07
CA ASP A 137 6.87 6.14 14.72
C ASP A 137 6.38 6.31 13.27
N GLY A 138 6.99 5.55 12.34
CA GLY A 138 6.64 5.63 10.92
C GLY A 138 5.25 5.10 10.61
N ASN A 139 4.88 3.95 11.20
CA ASN A 139 3.55 3.36 11.03
C ASN A 139 2.46 4.23 11.64
N GLU A 140 2.69 4.76 12.83
CA GLU A 140 1.76 5.68 13.48
C GLU A 140 1.58 6.95 12.66
N MET A 141 2.66 7.54 12.15
CA MET A 141 2.56 8.70 11.26
C MET A 141 1.70 8.40 10.01
N LEU A 142 1.90 7.26 9.35
CA LEU A 142 1.09 6.87 8.20
C LEU A 142 -0.38 6.68 8.57
N ARG A 143 -0.67 6.06 9.73
CA ARG A 143 -2.03 5.92 10.27
C ARG A 143 -2.69 7.28 10.47
N LEU A 144 -1.98 8.23 11.08
CA LEU A 144 -2.46 9.59 11.36
C LEU A 144 -2.71 10.38 10.07
N LEU A 145 -1.85 10.24 9.06
CA LEU A 145 -2.06 10.84 7.74
C LEU A 145 -3.28 10.25 7.02
N VAL A 146 -3.50 8.94 7.16
CA VAL A 146 -4.74 8.30 6.67
C VAL A 146 -5.95 8.89 7.37
N GLN A 147 -5.95 9.04 8.70
CA GLN A 147 -7.04 9.71 9.43
C GLN A 147 -7.24 11.15 8.95
N ALA A 148 -6.16 11.92 8.90
CA ALA A 148 -6.17 13.30 8.47
C ALA A 148 -6.79 13.47 7.09
N SER A 149 -6.48 12.61 6.11
CA SER A 149 -7.08 12.70 4.78
C SER A 149 -8.62 12.62 4.79
N GLY A 150 -9.27 12.16 5.87
CA GLY A 150 -10.71 12.20 6.07
C GLY A 150 -11.33 13.56 6.42
N HIS A 151 -10.54 14.60 6.72
CA HIS A 151 -11.03 15.93 7.11
C HIS A 151 -12.00 16.54 6.08
N PRO A 152 -12.99 17.37 6.49
CA PRO A 152 -13.97 17.96 5.58
C PRO A 152 -13.37 18.80 4.45
N GLN A 153 -12.18 19.38 4.65
CA GLN A 153 -11.46 20.12 3.60
C GLN A 153 -10.65 19.22 2.64
N ARG A 154 -10.64 17.90 2.86
CA ARG A 154 -9.91 16.90 2.07
C ARG A 154 -10.86 15.90 1.43
N LEU A 155 -10.82 14.62 1.84
CA LEU A 155 -11.67 13.57 1.26
C LEU A 155 -13.01 13.42 1.98
N ASN A 156 -13.25 14.21 3.03
CA ASN A 156 -14.51 14.26 3.77
C ASN A 156 -15.08 12.86 4.10
N ARG A 157 -14.25 12.02 4.73
CA ARG A 157 -14.58 10.61 4.99
C ARG A 157 -15.16 10.46 6.39
N TYR A 158 -16.40 10.00 6.44
CA TYR A 158 -17.11 9.68 7.68
C TYR A 158 -16.34 8.62 8.49
N GLY A 159 -16.30 8.80 9.82
CA GLY A 159 -15.70 7.84 10.76
C GLY A 159 -14.18 7.89 10.91
N LEU A 160 -13.47 8.77 10.20
CA LEU A 160 -12.01 8.92 10.33
C LEU A 160 -11.56 10.17 11.08
N THR A 161 -12.50 11.08 11.35
CA THR A 161 -12.26 12.38 11.99
C THR A 161 -13.25 12.65 13.10
N VAL A 162 -13.86 11.62 13.65
CA VAL A 162 -14.78 11.75 14.78
C VAL A 162 -13.94 11.48 16.02
N ASP A 163 -13.79 12.49 16.86
CA ASP A 163 -13.29 12.31 18.22
C ASP A 163 -14.37 11.51 18.98
N GLU A 164 -14.01 10.35 19.56
CA GLU A 164 -14.79 9.77 20.67
C GLU A 164 -14.64 10.63 21.93
#